data_AF-A0A3C1GKM9-F1
#
_entry.id   AF-A0A3C1GKM9-F1
#
_cell.length_a   1.000
_cell.length_b   1.000
_cell.length_c   1.000
_cell.angle_alpha   90.00
_cell.angle_beta   90.00
_cell.angle_gamma   90.00
#
_symmetry.space_group_name_H-M   'P 1'
#
loop_
_entity.id
_entity.type
_entity.pdbx_description
1 polymer ?
#
loop_
_entity_poly.entity_id
_entity_poly.type
_entity_poly.pdbx_seq_one_letter_code
_entity_poly.pdbx_strand_id
1 'polypeptide(L)'
;MIRYVTQAAGARRLGLEHAHTLTVRFITEKPCPGLIDRMAATDFLPMPPKMLKEQGVQALIARPTGTGPFKFVQWVRDERLVLERNPDYWQGAPDLNRVTFRFIPEFSARLAALLAGEIDIMKDVPPHAVDLVDRSGKARVRATVSSRINYLALVNLKPGPMQDLRVRRAIHHAVNVDELIQQVLKGRATRMCGSLSPLNVDYSPTGECLKHDPARAQGLLKEAGIDPTKLQLTLDTPSGRYPLDKDISLAIASQLGRIGIKVNVVVNEWGTHLDKIKNRTTGDMFFLG
;
A
#
# COMPACT_ATOMS: atom_id res chain seq x y z
N MET A 1 32.50 -20.38 11.92
CA MET A 1 32.17 -19.61 10.71
C MET A 1 30.67 -19.73 10.47
N ILE A 2 29.86 -18.76 10.95
CA ILE A 2 28.41 -18.79 10.78
C ILE A 2 28.09 -17.97 9.53
N ARG A 3 27.60 -18.63 8.48
CA ARG A 3 27.14 -17.99 7.24
C ARG A 3 25.66 -17.65 7.39
N TYR A 4 25.30 -16.36 7.37
CA TYR A 4 23.93 -15.94 7.08
C TYR A 4 23.84 -15.53 5.61
N VAL A 5 22.89 -16.13 4.90
CA VAL A 5 22.54 -15.73 3.53
C VAL A 5 21.19 -15.02 3.64
N THR A 6 21.20 -13.70 3.54
CA THR A 6 19.98 -12.94 3.22
C THR A 6 19.97 -12.72 1.72
N GLN A 7 19.00 -13.31 1.02
CA GLN A 7 18.69 -12.97 -0.37
C GLN A 7 18.04 -11.57 -0.38
N ALA A 8 18.86 -10.53 -0.37
CA ALA A 8 18.44 -9.26 -0.96
C ALA A 8 18.51 -9.45 -2.48
N ALA A 9 17.42 -9.20 -3.20
CA ALA A 9 17.42 -9.25 -4.66
C ALA A 9 18.60 -8.42 -5.20
N GLY A 10 19.58 -9.11 -5.81
CA GLY A 10 20.82 -8.53 -6.35
C GLY A 10 22.12 -8.89 -5.60
N ALA A 11 22.10 -9.40 -4.38
CA ALA A 11 23.31 -9.79 -3.64
C ALA A 11 23.40 -11.31 -3.51
N ARG A 12 24.26 -11.98 -4.29
CA ARG A 12 24.40 -13.45 -4.25
C ARG A 12 25.30 -13.97 -3.13
N ARG A 13 26.02 -13.12 -2.41
CA ARG A 13 26.69 -13.42 -1.13
C ARG A 13 26.83 -12.17 -0.28
N LEU A 14 26.40 -12.26 0.97
CA LEU A 14 26.88 -11.41 2.07
C LEU A 14 27.72 -12.33 2.96
N GLY A 15 29.03 -12.09 3.01
CA GLY A 15 29.91 -12.75 3.97
C GLY A 15 29.89 -11.95 5.27
N LEU A 16 29.66 -12.63 6.41
CA LEU A 16 29.81 -12.05 7.75
C LEU A 16 31.11 -12.59 8.36
N GLU A 17 32.07 -11.72 8.63
CA GLU A 17 33.25 -12.04 9.42
C GLU A 17 33.03 -11.57 10.87
N HIS A 18 33.19 -12.49 11.83
CA HIS A 18 33.12 -12.18 13.25
C HIS A 18 34.49 -11.63 13.68
N ALA A 19 34.59 -10.31 13.86
CA ALA A 19 35.82 -9.70 14.40
C ALA A 19 35.76 -9.62 15.93
N HIS A 20 34.60 -9.31 16.53
CA HIS A 20 34.31 -9.34 17.97
C HIS A 20 32.80 -9.52 18.19
N THR A 21 32.33 -9.86 19.40
CA THR A 21 30.93 -10.28 19.72
C THR A 21 29.82 -9.30 19.31
N LEU A 22 30.14 -8.06 18.96
CA LEU A 22 29.18 -7.01 18.55
C LEU A 22 29.52 -6.37 17.18
N THR A 23 30.47 -6.90 16.43
CA THR A 23 30.88 -6.34 15.13
C THR A 23 30.43 -7.23 13.99
N VAL A 24 29.68 -6.63 13.06
CA VAL A 24 29.23 -7.29 11.84
C VAL A 24 29.82 -6.57 10.63
N ARG A 25 30.60 -7.31 9.82
CA ARG A 25 31.14 -6.82 8.54
C ARG A 25 30.30 -7.34 7.39
N PHE A 26 29.77 -6.45 6.55
CA PHE A 26 29.10 -6.82 5.30
C PHE A 26 30.08 -6.75 4.14
N ILE A 27 30.30 -7.88 3.47
CA ILE A 27 31.12 -7.97 2.26
C ILE A 27 30.19 -8.19 1.07
N THR A 28 30.16 -7.27 0.13
CA THR A 28 29.35 -7.36 -1.10
C THR A 28 30.23 -7.75 -2.29
N GLU A 29 29.68 -8.53 -3.24
CA GLU A 29 30.41 -8.94 -4.46
C GLU A 29 30.69 -7.77 -5.42
N LYS A 30 29.86 -6.73 -5.36
CA LYS A 30 29.96 -5.50 -6.15
C LYS A 30 29.59 -4.31 -5.25
N PRO A 31 29.96 -3.07 -5.62
CA PRO A 31 29.46 -1.87 -4.93
C PRO A 31 27.93 -1.91 -4.82
N CYS A 32 27.41 -1.69 -3.62
CA CYS A 32 25.98 -1.66 -3.31
C CYS A 32 25.63 -0.34 -2.61
N PRO A 33 25.46 0.77 -3.35
CA PRO A 33 25.28 2.09 -2.76
C PRO A 33 24.06 2.19 -1.82
N GLY A 34 22.96 1.54 -2.16
CA GLY A 34 21.73 1.53 -1.33
C GLY A 34 21.74 0.52 -0.18
N LEU A 35 22.90 -0.02 0.23
CA LEU A 35 22.97 -1.00 1.31
C LEU A 35 22.45 -0.43 2.64
N ILE A 36 22.83 0.81 2.98
CA ILE A 36 22.42 1.45 4.23
C ILE A 36 20.91 1.66 4.27
N ASP A 37 20.32 2.18 3.19
CA ASP A 37 18.86 2.37 3.11
C ASP A 37 18.10 1.04 3.22
N ARG A 38 18.63 -0.02 2.59
CA ARG A 38 18.06 -1.37 2.70
C ARG A 38 18.15 -1.93 4.12
N MET A 39 19.22 -1.62 4.86
CA MET A 39 19.38 -2.04 6.25
C MET A 39 18.44 -1.28 7.21
N ALA A 40 18.06 -0.05 6.87
CA ALA A 40 17.07 0.72 7.60
C ALA A 40 15.62 0.30 7.30
N ALA A 41 15.40 -0.45 6.22
CA ALA A 41 14.08 -0.94 5.84
C ALA A 41 13.59 -2.07 6.76
N THR A 42 12.26 -2.24 6.81
CA THR A 42 11.60 -3.28 7.63
C THR A 42 11.99 -4.71 7.26
N ASP A 43 12.58 -4.92 6.09
CA ASP A 43 12.95 -6.24 5.58
C ASP A 43 14.30 -6.73 6.13
N PHE A 44 15.01 -5.90 6.91
CA PHE A 44 16.30 -6.22 7.53
C PHE A 44 16.23 -6.34 9.06
N LEU A 45 15.03 -6.57 9.62
CA LEU A 45 14.84 -6.73 11.06
C LEU A 45 15.60 -7.97 11.59
N PRO A 46 16.40 -7.83 12.67
CA PRO A 46 17.10 -8.95 13.29
C PRO A 46 16.14 -10.04 13.78
N MET A 47 16.42 -11.29 13.40
CA MET A 47 15.68 -12.46 13.87
C MET A 47 16.50 -13.28 14.89
N PRO A 48 15.85 -13.91 15.88
CA PRO A 48 16.51 -14.69 16.90
C PRO A 48 17.09 -15.99 16.30
N PRO A 49 18.43 -16.14 16.23
CA PRO A 49 19.06 -17.18 15.42
C PRO A 49 18.83 -18.60 15.96
N LYS A 50 18.80 -18.75 17.29
CA LYS A 50 18.53 -20.02 17.96
C LYS A 50 17.12 -20.51 17.63
N MET A 51 16.11 -19.65 17.81
CA MET A 51 14.72 -20.00 17.53
C MET A 51 14.47 -20.24 16.04
N LEU A 52 15.11 -19.47 15.15
CA LEU A 52 15.03 -19.71 13.72
C LEU A 52 15.56 -21.10 13.35
N LYS A 53 16.67 -21.54 13.97
CA LYS A 53 17.24 -22.87 13.74
C LYS A 53 16.38 -24.00 14.31
N GLU A 54 15.79 -23.79 15.48
CA GLU A 54 15.03 -24.82 16.22
C GLU A 54 13.58 -24.96 15.74
N GLN A 55 12.92 -23.85 15.40
CA GLN A 55 11.47 -23.81 15.12
C GLN A 55 11.16 -23.50 13.64
N GLY A 56 12.13 -22.98 12.90
CA GLY A 56 11.97 -22.60 11.50
C GLY A 56 11.21 -21.28 11.29
N VAL A 57 11.18 -20.84 10.03
CA VAL A 57 10.60 -19.54 9.64
C VAL A 57 9.10 -19.47 9.89
N GLN A 58 8.35 -20.53 9.62
CA GLN A 58 6.88 -20.52 9.74
C GLN A 58 6.41 -20.32 11.19
N ALA A 59 7.11 -20.92 12.15
CA ALA A 59 6.83 -20.71 13.58
C ALA A 59 7.03 -19.25 13.99
N LEU A 60 8.11 -18.61 13.50
CA LEU A 60 8.40 -17.20 13.77
C LEU A 60 7.44 -16.24 13.04
N ILE A 61 6.89 -16.62 11.89
CA ILE A 61 5.82 -15.85 11.22
C ILE A 61 4.54 -15.89 12.07
N ALA A 62 4.17 -17.06 12.59
CA ALA A 62 2.96 -17.23 13.39
C ALA A 62 3.07 -16.58 14.79
N ARG A 63 4.28 -16.57 15.37
CA ARG A 63 4.60 -15.98 16.68
C ARG A 63 5.90 -15.18 16.60
N PRO A 64 5.83 -13.93 16.11
CA PRO A 64 7.02 -13.12 15.91
C PRO A 64 7.71 -12.81 17.24
N THR A 65 9.02 -12.99 17.26
CA THR A 65 9.90 -12.63 18.38
C THR A 65 10.99 -11.70 17.88
N GLY A 66 11.14 -10.55 18.55
CA GLY A 66 12.11 -9.53 18.19
C GLY A 66 12.55 -8.72 19.40
N THR A 67 13.33 -7.66 19.16
CA THR A 67 13.93 -6.80 20.19
C THR A 67 13.19 -5.47 20.37
N GLY A 68 11.97 -5.37 19.84
CA GLY A 68 11.18 -4.14 19.81
C GLY A 68 10.53 -3.75 21.15
N PRO A 69 9.85 -2.59 21.18
CA PRO A 69 9.18 -2.05 22.37
C PRO A 69 7.98 -2.87 22.85
N PHE A 70 7.38 -3.68 21.98
CA PHE A 70 6.24 -4.53 22.31
C PHE A 70 6.48 -5.98 21.85
N LYS A 71 5.98 -6.93 22.63
CA LYS A 71 6.03 -8.37 22.39
C LYS A 71 4.69 -8.87 21.88
N PHE A 72 4.73 -9.86 20.99
CA PHE A 72 3.52 -10.53 20.50
C PHE A 72 2.80 -11.30 21.61
N VAL A 73 1.48 -11.14 21.72
CA VAL A 73 0.63 -11.93 22.63
C VAL A 73 -0.28 -12.85 21.84
N GLN A 74 -1.12 -12.28 20.97
CA GLN A 74 -2.13 -13.03 20.24
C GLN A 74 -2.48 -12.31 18.94
N TRP A 75 -2.75 -13.09 17.89
CA TRP A 75 -3.44 -12.61 16.70
C TRP A 75 -4.68 -13.48 16.46
N VAL A 76 -5.84 -12.85 16.51
CA VAL A 76 -7.09 -13.42 16.01
C VAL A 76 -7.32 -12.82 14.63
N ARG A 77 -7.24 -13.67 13.59
CA ARG A 77 -7.29 -13.25 12.19
C ARG A 77 -8.55 -12.42 11.93
N ASP A 78 -8.39 -11.31 11.23
CA ASP A 78 -9.45 -10.37 10.83
C ASP A 78 -10.22 -9.70 11.97
N GLU A 79 -9.84 -9.95 13.23
CA GLU A 79 -10.43 -9.33 14.41
C GLU A 79 -9.44 -8.42 15.13
N ARG A 80 -8.33 -8.97 15.66
CA ARG A 80 -7.39 -8.20 16.48
C ARG A 80 -5.96 -8.77 16.56
N LEU A 81 -4.99 -7.87 16.72
CA LEU A 81 -3.61 -8.18 17.12
C LEU A 81 -3.32 -7.53 18.47
N VAL A 82 -2.90 -8.33 19.44
CA VAL A 82 -2.56 -7.89 20.80
C VAL A 82 -1.06 -7.99 21.00
N LEU A 83 -0.47 -6.88 21.43
CA LEU A 83 0.93 -6.78 21.84
C LEU A 83 1.02 -6.29 23.28
N GLU A 84 2.00 -6.78 24.04
CA GLU A 84 2.27 -6.33 25.40
C GLU A 84 3.61 -5.60 25.49
N ARG A 85 3.78 -4.76 26.51
CA ARG A 85 5.03 -4.04 26.78
C ARG A 85 6.21 -5.01 26.83
N ASN A 86 7.32 -4.65 26.20
CA ASN A 86 8.63 -5.22 26.48
C ASN A 86 9.31 -4.41 27.61
N PRO A 87 9.35 -4.91 28.86
CA PRO A 87 10.00 -4.18 29.96
C PRO A 87 11.51 -4.05 29.75
N ASP A 88 12.11 -4.94 28.97
CA ASP A 88 13.55 -5.00 28.70
C ASP A 88 13.91 -4.33 27.37
N TYR A 89 13.06 -3.44 26.84
CA TYR A 89 13.36 -2.73 25.61
C TYR A 89 14.58 -1.83 25.79
N TRP A 90 15.57 -2.00 24.91
CA TRP A 90 16.90 -1.40 25.03
C TRP A 90 16.93 0.13 24.90
N GLN A 91 15.87 0.79 24.40
CA GLN A 91 15.72 2.25 24.43
C GLN A 91 14.83 2.76 25.58
N GLY A 92 14.49 1.90 26.53
CA GLY A 92 13.57 2.19 27.63
C GLY A 92 12.16 1.67 27.37
N ALA A 93 11.54 1.07 28.38
CA ALA A 93 10.22 0.45 28.24
C ALA A 93 9.14 1.49 27.88
N PRO A 94 8.24 1.21 26.91
CA PRO A 94 7.16 2.13 26.55
C PRO A 94 6.20 2.37 27.70
N ASP A 95 5.64 3.56 27.87
CA ASP A 95 4.67 3.87 28.95
C ASP A 95 3.35 3.09 28.85
N LEU A 96 3.05 2.49 27.70
CA LEU A 96 1.85 1.69 27.48
C LEU A 96 2.06 0.23 27.88
N ASN A 97 1.09 -0.35 28.59
CA ASN A 97 1.14 -1.76 28.99
C ASN A 97 0.77 -2.72 27.85
N ARG A 98 -0.15 -2.31 26.99
CA ARG A 98 -0.72 -3.15 25.93
C ARG A 98 -1.14 -2.30 24.75
N VAL A 99 -0.96 -2.82 23.55
CA VAL A 99 -1.47 -2.25 22.31
C VAL A 99 -2.35 -3.30 21.63
N THR A 100 -3.59 -2.93 21.34
CA THR A 100 -4.53 -3.77 20.60
C THR A 100 -4.87 -3.11 19.29
N PHE A 101 -4.48 -3.72 18.18
CA PHE A 101 -4.95 -3.33 16.86
C PHE A 101 -6.26 -4.06 16.58
N ARG A 102 -7.38 -3.34 16.47
CA ARG A 102 -8.67 -3.89 16.00
C ARG A 102 -8.77 -3.73 14.49
N PHE A 103 -9.13 -4.78 13.77
CA PHE A 103 -9.31 -4.75 12.33
C PHE A 103 -10.79 -4.45 12.02
N ILE A 104 -11.09 -3.19 11.71
CA ILE A 104 -12.44 -2.73 11.38
C ILE A 104 -12.38 -2.09 9.98
N PRO A 105 -12.67 -2.84 8.91
CA PRO A 105 -12.48 -2.34 7.53
C PRO A 105 -13.41 -1.19 7.15
N GLU A 106 -14.63 -1.17 7.67
CA GLU A 106 -15.64 -0.18 7.33
C GLU A 106 -15.41 1.13 8.09
N PHE A 107 -15.41 2.27 7.38
CA PHE A 107 -15.09 3.56 7.97
C PHE A 107 -16.11 4.00 9.02
N SER A 108 -17.41 3.89 8.70
CA SER A 108 -18.47 4.31 9.62
C SER A 108 -18.43 3.54 10.95
N ALA A 109 -18.07 2.26 10.90
CA ALA A 109 -17.90 1.43 12.08
C ALA A 109 -16.68 1.86 12.92
N ARG A 110 -15.55 2.21 12.28
CA ARG A 110 -14.38 2.76 13.00
C ARG A 110 -14.70 4.09 13.66
N LEU A 111 -15.40 4.98 12.96
CA LEU A 111 -15.78 6.28 13.49
C LEU A 111 -16.69 6.12 14.72
N ALA A 112 -17.70 5.24 14.65
CA ALA A 112 -18.56 4.96 15.79
C ALA A 112 -17.76 4.43 17.00
N ALA A 113 -16.85 3.49 16.78
CA ALA A 113 -15.99 2.95 17.83
C ALA A 113 -15.10 4.03 18.47
N LEU A 114 -14.56 4.96 17.66
CA LEU A 114 -13.75 6.08 18.15
C LEU A 114 -14.59 7.03 19.02
N LEU A 115 -15.77 7.41 18.55
CA LEU A 115 -16.67 8.33 19.27
C LEU A 115 -17.23 7.72 20.56
N ALA A 116 -17.41 6.40 20.59
CA ALA A 116 -17.79 5.64 21.78
C ALA A 116 -16.64 5.42 22.76
N GLY A 117 -15.39 5.72 22.38
CA GLY A 117 -14.20 5.49 23.21
C GLY A 117 -13.72 4.05 23.24
N GLU A 118 -14.14 3.21 22.29
CA GLU A 118 -13.69 1.82 22.19
C GLU A 118 -12.33 1.66 21.48
N ILE A 119 -11.88 2.70 20.76
CA ILE A 119 -10.55 2.79 20.15
C ILE A 119 -9.98 4.19 20.39
N ASP A 120 -8.68 4.28 20.61
CA ASP A 120 -8.01 5.56 20.87
C ASP A 120 -7.52 6.24 19.59
N ILE A 121 -7.20 5.45 18.56
CA ILE A 121 -6.62 5.91 17.30
C ILE A 121 -7.33 5.22 16.14
N MET A 122 -7.74 6.03 15.16
CA MET A 122 -8.25 5.58 13.87
C MET A 122 -7.37 6.16 12.75
N LYS A 123 -7.05 5.33 11.75
CA LYS A 123 -6.41 5.77 10.50
C LYS A 123 -7.44 5.89 9.37
N ASP A 124 -7.03 6.53 8.28
CA ASP A 124 -7.81 6.68 7.04
C ASP A 124 -9.13 7.43 7.23
N VAL A 125 -9.09 8.57 7.93
CA VAL A 125 -10.25 9.46 8.08
C VAL A 125 -10.55 10.12 6.73
N PRO A 126 -11.74 9.90 6.13
CA PRO A 126 -12.07 10.47 4.85
C PRO A 126 -12.33 11.97 5.00
N PRO A 127 -12.13 12.74 3.91
CA PRO A 127 -12.21 14.19 3.96
C PRO A 127 -13.53 14.76 4.50
N HIS A 128 -14.66 14.13 4.18
CA HIS A 128 -15.98 14.59 4.62
C HIS A 128 -16.23 14.40 6.12
N ALA A 129 -15.45 13.57 6.81
CA ALA A 129 -15.61 13.28 8.23
C ALA A 129 -14.70 14.10 9.14
N VAL A 130 -13.79 14.90 8.58
CA VAL A 130 -12.82 15.67 9.37
C VAL A 130 -13.51 16.64 10.33
N ASP A 131 -14.43 17.45 9.81
CA ASP A 131 -15.16 18.43 10.64
C ASP A 131 -16.01 17.76 11.72
N LEU A 132 -16.59 16.60 11.41
CA LEU A 132 -17.36 15.80 12.38
C LEU A 132 -16.45 15.30 13.51
N VAL A 133 -15.27 14.77 13.19
CA VAL A 133 -14.30 14.29 14.18
C VAL A 133 -13.81 15.45 15.04
N ASP A 134 -13.38 16.56 14.43
CA ASP A 134 -12.83 17.71 15.17
C ASP A 134 -13.88 18.39 16.07
N ARG A 135 -15.16 18.38 15.68
CA ARG A 135 -16.27 18.92 16.49
C ARG A 135 -16.83 17.93 17.53
N SER A 136 -16.39 16.68 17.52
CA SER A 136 -16.92 15.65 18.43
C SER A 136 -16.56 15.88 19.91
N GLY A 137 -15.51 16.66 20.18
CA GLY A 137 -14.93 16.79 21.52
C GLY A 137 -14.25 15.51 22.05
N LYS A 138 -14.17 14.44 21.24
CA LYS A 138 -13.58 13.14 21.62
C LYS A 138 -12.23 12.88 20.96
N ALA A 139 -12.06 13.34 19.72
CA ALA A 139 -10.85 13.14 18.95
C ALA A 139 -10.55 14.38 18.10
N ARG A 140 -9.37 14.38 17.48
CA ARG A 140 -8.94 15.41 16.53
C ARG A 140 -8.22 14.76 15.37
N VAL A 141 -8.40 15.30 14.18
CA VAL A 141 -7.68 14.82 13.01
C VAL A 141 -6.26 15.40 13.00
N ARG A 142 -5.31 14.56 12.61
CA ARG A 142 -3.93 14.94 12.32
C ARG A 142 -3.59 14.46 10.92
N ALA A 143 -3.17 15.40 10.08
CA ALA A 143 -2.74 15.12 8.72
C ALA A 143 -1.23 15.30 8.62
N THR A 144 -0.58 14.44 7.83
CA THR A 144 0.82 14.57 7.44
C THR A 144 0.94 14.30 5.96
N VAL A 145 1.95 14.88 5.32
CA VAL A 145 2.30 14.53 3.94
C VAL A 145 2.76 13.07 3.92
N SER A 146 2.33 12.34 2.90
CA SER A 146 2.63 10.92 2.70
C SER A 146 3.46 10.74 1.45
N SER A 147 4.46 9.85 1.50
CA SER A 147 5.20 9.41 0.31
C SER A 147 4.44 8.37 -0.52
N ARG A 148 3.27 7.93 -0.03
CA ARG A 148 2.41 6.95 -0.70
C ARG A 148 1.86 7.49 -2.02
N ILE A 149 1.89 6.66 -3.05
CA ILE A 149 1.29 6.96 -4.36
C ILE A 149 0.19 5.93 -4.61
N ASN A 150 -1.05 6.38 -4.66
CA ASN A 150 -2.17 5.55 -5.10
C ASN A 150 -2.29 5.64 -6.63
N TYR A 151 -2.47 4.52 -7.31
CA TYR A 151 -2.54 4.43 -8.76
C TYR A 151 -3.54 3.38 -9.23
N LEU A 152 -4.03 3.59 -10.45
CA LEU A 152 -4.77 2.61 -11.21
C LEU A 152 -3.78 1.83 -12.08
N ALA A 153 -3.56 0.55 -11.77
CA ALA A 153 -2.74 -0.33 -12.58
C ALA A 153 -3.55 -0.84 -13.79
N LEU A 154 -2.94 -0.83 -14.97
CA LEU A 154 -3.51 -1.37 -16.21
C LEU A 154 -2.75 -2.66 -16.57
N VAL A 155 -3.43 -3.80 -16.55
CA VAL A 155 -2.79 -5.12 -16.63
C VAL A 155 -2.50 -5.50 -18.08
N ASN A 156 -1.27 -5.30 -18.54
CA ASN A 156 -0.83 -5.61 -19.90
C ASN A 156 -0.05 -6.94 -20.05
N LEU A 157 0.05 -7.73 -18.97
CA LEU A 157 0.80 -9.00 -18.94
C LEU A 157 -0.05 -10.22 -19.34
N LYS A 158 -1.32 -10.04 -19.65
CA LYS A 158 -2.24 -11.08 -20.13
C LYS A 158 -2.88 -10.66 -21.46
N PRO A 159 -3.34 -11.61 -22.29
CA PRO A 159 -4.05 -11.29 -23.52
C PRO A 159 -5.26 -10.41 -23.23
N GLY A 160 -5.43 -9.33 -23.99
CA GLY A 160 -6.54 -8.40 -23.80
C GLY A 160 -6.28 -6.98 -24.31
N PRO A 161 -7.27 -6.08 -24.19
CA PRO A 161 -7.21 -4.73 -24.76
C PRO A 161 -6.06 -3.89 -24.18
N MET A 162 -5.64 -4.19 -22.95
CA MET A 162 -4.54 -3.49 -22.26
C MET A 162 -3.16 -3.76 -22.86
N GLN A 163 -2.99 -4.72 -23.77
CA GLN A 163 -1.71 -4.93 -24.46
C GLN A 163 -1.41 -3.78 -25.43
N ASP A 164 -2.43 -3.18 -26.04
CA ASP A 164 -2.27 -2.02 -26.91
C ASP A 164 -1.99 -0.75 -26.08
N LEU A 165 -0.87 -0.08 -26.36
CA LEU A 165 -0.49 1.17 -25.69
C LEU A 165 -1.54 2.29 -25.89
N ARG A 166 -2.22 2.31 -27.03
CA ARG A 166 -3.25 3.32 -27.35
C ARG A 166 -4.46 3.17 -26.43
N VAL A 167 -4.85 1.95 -26.09
CA VAL A 167 -5.93 1.69 -25.11
C VAL A 167 -5.53 2.20 -23.73
N ARG A 168 -4.30 1.92 -23.29
CA ARG A 168 -3.81 2.40 -21.98
C ARG A 168 -3.77 3.93 -21.92
N ARG A 169 -3.32 4.58 -23.00
CA ARG A 169 -3.35 6.04 -23.13
C ARG A 169 -4.77 6.59 -23.19
N ALA A 170 -5.70 5.90 -23.86
CA ALA A 170 -7.10 6.29 -23.92
C ALA A 170 -7.73 6.31 -22.53
N ILE A 171 -7.51 5.25 -21.74
CA ILE A 171 -7.99 5.17 -20.35
C ILE A 171 -7.40 6.30 -19.50
N HIS A 172 -6.11 6.60 -19.65
CA HIS A 172 -5.49 7.73 -18.95
C HIS A 172 -6.19 9.06 -19.28
N HIS A 173 -6.41 9.35 -20.56
CA HIS A 173 -7.08 10.58 -20.98
C HIS A 173 -8.56 10.63 -20.56
N ALA A 174 -9.24 9.48 -20.48
CA ALA A 174 -10.64 9.39 -20.07
C ALA A 174 -10.85 9.66 -18.57
N VAL A 175 -9.88 9.32 -17.72
CA VAL A 175 -9.98 9.51 -16.27
C VAL A 175 -9.56 10.94 -15.89
N ASN A 176 -10.49 11.67 -15.26
CA ASN A 176 -10.23 13.00 -14.72
C ASN A 176 -9.75 12.89 -13.26
N VAL A 177 -8.43 12.82 -13.08
CA VAL A 177 -7.80 12.72 -11.74
C VAL A 177 -8.04 13.98 -10.90
N ASP A 178 -8.10 15.17 -11.51
CA ASP A 178 -8.35 16.41 -10.77
C ASP A 178 -9.77 16.45 -10.22
N GLU A 179 -10.76 16.00 -11.01
CA GLU A 179 -12.15 15.84 -10.54
C GLU A 179 -12.23 14.85 -9.37
N LEU A 180 -11.51 13.72 -9.43
CA LEU A 180 -11.45 12.77 -8.31
C LEU A 180 -10.86 13.41 -7.05
N ILE A 181 -9.76 14.15 -7.19
CA ILE A 181 -9.12 14.85 -6.06
C ILE A 181 -10.08 15.88 -5.45
N GLN A 182 -10.74 16.70 -6.27
CA GLN A 182 -11.61 17.77 -5.79
C GLN A 182 -12.95 17.25 -5.26
N GLN A 183 -13.62 16.37 -5.99
CA GLN A 183 -14.99 15.96 -5.70
C GLN A 183 -15.07 14.82 -4.68
N VAL A 184 -14.19 13.82 -4.81
CA VAL A 184 -14.16 12.63 -3.93
C VAL A 184 -13.25 12.88 -2.73
N LEU A 185 -12.02 13.34 -2.98
CA LEU A 185 -11.01 13.52 -1.92
C LEU A 185 -11.00 14.94 -1.30
N LYS A 186 -11.90 15.84 -1.72
CA LYS A 186 -12.03 17.22 -1.20
C LYS A 186 -10.69 17.95 -1.08
N GLY A 187 -9.83 17.80 -2.10
CA GLY A 187 -8.51 18.44 -2.17
C GLY A 187 -7.42 17.81 -1.29
N ARG A 188 -7.70 16.73 -0.55
CA ARG A 188 -6.73 16.08 0.37
C ARG A 188 -5.81 15.05 -0.31
N ALA A 189 -5.45 15.31 -1.57
CA ALA A 189 -4.47 14.52 -2.30
C ALA A 189 -3.72 15.40 -3.31
N THR A 190 -2.49 15.02 -3.62
CA THR A 190 -1.66 15.67 -4.63
C THR A 190 -1.62 14.82 -5.88
N ARG A 191 -1.85 15.43 -7.04
CA ARG A 191 -1.73 14.73 -8.32
C ARG A 191 -0.29 14.33 -8.57
N MET A 192 -0.08 13.06 -8.89
CA MET A 192 1.23 12.52 -9.24
C MET A 192 1.34 12.32 -10.75
N CYS A 193 2.39 12.86 -11.36
CA CYS A 193 2.72 12.69 -12.78
C CYS A 193 3.78 11.61 -13.03
N GLY A 194 4.32 11.03 -11.96
CA GLY A 194 5.42 10.09 -11.97
C GLY A 194 5.29 9.03 -10.89
N SER A 195 6.21 8.07 -10.90
CA SER A 195 6.24 6.93 -10.00
C SER A 195 6.90 7.20 -8.64
N LEU A 196 7.43 8.41 -8.41
CA LEU A 196 8.08 8.80 -7.17
C LEU A 196 7.43 10.05 -6.59
N SER A 197 7.15 10.02 -5.29
CA SER A 197 6.65 11.18 -4.54
C SER A 197 7.78 12.19 -4.34
N PRO A 198 7.51 13.51 -4.33
CA PRO A 198 8.50 14.55 -4.05
C PRO A 198 9.20 14.42 -2.69
N LEU A 199 8.66 13.63 -1.77
CA LEU A 199 9.30 13.33 -0.49
C LEU A 199 10.47 12.33 -0.60
N ASN A 200 10.62 11.64 -1.74
CA ASN A 200 11.73 10.72 -1.93
C ASN A 200 13.01 11.50 -2.25
N VAL A 201 14.12 11.11 -1.62
CA VAL A 201 15.43 11.74 -1.82
C VAL A 201 15.92 11.69 -3.27
N ASP A 202 15.51 10.65 -4.01
CA ASP A 202 15.82 10.46 -5.43
C ASP A 202 14.72 10.97 -6.38
N TYR A 203 13.81 11.83 -5.88
CA TYR A 203 12.76 12.39 -6.72
C TYR A 203 13.36 13.23 -7.85
N SER A 204 12.97 12.89 -9.08
CA SER A 204 13.18 13.73 -10.25
C SER A 204 11.83 14.20 -10.77
N PRO A 205 11.65 15.51 -11.01
CA PRO A 205 10.45 16.02 -11.67
C PRO A 205 10.21 15.28 -12.98
N THR A 206 9.12 14.52 -13.02
CA THR A 206 8.61 13.99 -14.27
C THR A 206 7.97 15.14 -15.04
N GLY A 207 8.07 15.14 -16.37
CA GLY A 207 7.43 16.16 -17.22
C GLY A 207 5.91 16.26 -17.02
N GLU A 208 5.24 17.01 -17.90
CA GLU A 208 3.81 17.29 -17.74
C GLU A 208 2.95 16.02 -17.62
N CYS A 209 2.05 16.03 -16.64
CA CYS A 209 0.99 15.05 -16.53
C CYS A 209 0.19 14.97 -17.84
N LEU A 210 -0.07 13.75 -18.31
CA LEU A 210 -1.07 13.53 -19.35
C LEU A 210 -2.43 14.10 -18.88
N LYS A 211 -3.00 14.97 -19.71
CA LYS A 211 -4.21 15.75 -19.41
C LYS A 211 -5.48 14.91 -19.61
N HIS A 212 -6.52 15.26 -18.87
CA HIS A 212 -7.86 14.71 -19.12
C HIS A 212 -8.38 15.23 -20.46
N ASP A 213 -8.66 14.33 -21.40
CA ASP A 213 -9.12 14.64 -22.75
C ASP A 213 -9.97 13.48 -23.30
N PRO A 214 -11.29 13.46 -23.04
CA PRO A 214 -12.19 12.42 -23.52
C PRO A 214 -12.21 12.28 -25.06
N ALA A 215 -12.01 13.36 -25.79
CA ALA A 215 -11.98 13.34 -27.26
C ALA A 215 -10.74 12.61 -27.76
N ARG A 216 -9.56 12.89 -27.17
CA ARG A 216 -8.33 12.16 -27.47
C ARG A 216 -8.44 10.68 -27.07
N ALA A 217 -9.11 10.37 -25.97
CA ALA A 217 -9.36 8.99 -25.56
C ALA A 217 -10.14 8.21 -26.62
N GLN A 218 -11.25 8.76 -27.12
CA GLN A 218 -12.05 8.14 -28.19
C GLN A 218 -11.25 8.00 -29.49
N GLY A 219 -10.46 9.01 -29.85
CA GLY A 219 -9.58 8.96 -31.02
C GLY A 219 -8.57 7.82 -30.94
N LEU A 220 -7.92 7.64 -29.80
CA LEU A 220 -6.96 6.56 -29.56
C LEU A 220 -7.61 5.16 -29.63
N LEU A 221 -8.83 5.00 -29.13
CA LEU A 221 -9.58 3.74 -29.24
C LEU A 221 -9.93 3.43 -30.70
N LYS A 222 -10.35 4.45 -31.47
CA LYS A 222 -10.61 4.32 -32.91
C LYS A 222 -9.35 3.95 -33.68
N GLU A 223 -8.23 4.62 -33.42
CA GLU A 223 -6.92 4.30 -34.00
C GLU A 223 -6.51 2.84 -33.68
N ALA A 224 -6.87 2.35 -32.49
CA ALA A 224 -6.65 0.97 -32.06
C ALA A 224 -7.62 -0.04 -32.69
N GLY A 225 -8.62 0.40 -33.46
CA GLY A 225 -9.67 -0.48 -34.00
C GLY A 225 -10.59 -1.05 -32.93
N ILE A 226 -10.69 -0.37 -31.78
CA ILE A 226 -11.47 -0.84 -30.63
C ILE A 226 -12.72 0.01 -30.48
N ASP A 227 -13.86 -0.67 -30.47
CA ASP A 227 -15.15 -0.10 -30.12
C ASP A 227 -15.28 -0.09 -28.57
N PRO A 228 -15.35 1.09 -27.93
CA PRO A 228 -15.45 1.18 -26.46
C PRO A 228 -16.67 0.45 -25.91
N THR A 229 -17.79 0.41 -26.65
CA THR A 229 -19.04 -0.21 -26.20
C THR A 229 -18.95 -1.73 -26.06
N LYS A 230 -17.96 -2.33 -26.71
CA LYS A 230 -17.64 -3.76 -26.61
C LYS A 230 -16.64 -4.07 -25.50
N LEU A 231 -16.02 -3.05 -24.89
CA LEU A 231 -15.11 -3.25 -23.78
C LEU A 231 -15.89 -3.45 -22.48
N GLN A 232 -15.71 -4.64 -21.90
CA GLN A 232 -16.13 -4.97 -20.55
C GLN A 232 -14.89 -5.29 -19.73
N LEU A 233 -14.51 -4.35 -18.87
CA LEU A 233 -13.29 -4.44 -18.06
C LEU A 233 -13.65 -4.75 -16.61
N THR A 234 -12.75 -5.43 -15.91
CA THR A 234 -12.84 -5.63 -14.46
C THR A 234 -11.81 -4.76 -13.74
N LEU A 235 -12.25 -4.00 -12.74
CA LEU A 235 -11.42 -3.21 -11.83
C LEU A 235 -11.46 -3.83 -10.43
N ASP A 236 -10.35 -4.43 -10.00
CA ASP A 236 -10.19 -4.88 -8.62
C ASP A 236 -9.80 -3.73 -7.70
N THR A 237 -10.46 -3.60 -6.55
CA THR A 237 -10.14 -2.58 -5.55
C THR A 237 -10.20 -3.16 -4.14
N PRO A 238 -9.29 -2.77 -3.22
CA PRO A 238 -9.41 -3.20 -1.84
C PRO A 238 -10.56 -2.48 -1.13
N SER A 239 -10.96 -3.02 0.02
CA SER A 239 -11.92 -2.38 0.93
C SER A 239 -11.20 -1.81 2.15
N GLY A 240 -11.28 -0.48 2.35
CA GLY A 240 -10.83 0.18 3.57
C GLY A 240 -9.30 0.18 3.77
N ARG A 241 -8.54 -0.07 2.70
CA ARG A 241 -7.07 0.00 2.72
C ARG A 241 -6.60 1.43 2.54
N TYR A 242 -7.25 2.18 1.67
CA TYR A 242 -7.00 3.60 1.43
C TYR A 242 -8.28 4.40 1.66
N PRO A 243 -8.19 5.70 2.02
CA PRO A 243 -9.37 6.54 2.11
C PRO A 243 -10.17 6.53 0.81
N LEU A 244 -11.44 6.09 0.88
CA LEU A 244 -12.39 6.09 -0.23
C LEU A 244 -11.94 5.26 -1.45
N ASP A 245 -11.17 4.19 -1.26
CA ASP A 245 -10.70 3.31 -2.34
C ASP A 245 -11.83 2.76 -3.22
N LYS A 246 -12.91 2.29 -2.61
CA LYS A 246 -14.13 1.86 -3.31
C LYS A 246 -14.78 3.00 -4.11
N ASP A 247 -14.99 4.16 -3.49
CA ASP A 247 -15.67 5.29 -4.13
C ASP A 247 -14.87 5.87 -5.30
N ILE A 248 -13.54 5.96 -5.16
CA ILE A 248 -12.64 6.33 -6.25
C ILE A 248 -12.77 5.34 -7.41
N SER A 249 -12.80 4.05 -7.11
CA SER A 249 -12.89 2.99 -8.13
C SER A 249 -14.23 3.03 -8.87
N LEU A 250 -15.33 3.29 -8.17
CA LEU A 250 -16.65 3.51 -8.76
C LEU A 250 -16.72 4.79 -9.59
N ALA A 251 -16.07 5.87 -9.15
CA ALA A 251 -15.99 7.12 -9.91
C ALA A 251 -15.16 6.96 -11.20
N ILE A 252 -14.04 6.22 -11.14
CA ILE A 252 -13.26 5.84 -12.34
C ILE A 252 -14.13 5.03 -13.31
N ALA A 253 -14.85 4.02 -12.80
CA ALA A 253 -15.77 3.22 -13.62
C ALA A 253 -16.85 4.09 -14.29
N SER A 254 -17.41 5.07 -13.55
CA SER A 254 -18.37 6.03 -14.09
C SER A 254 -17.76 6.93 -15.19
N GLN A 255 -16.57 7.48 -14.97
CA GLN A 255 -15.86 8.30 -15.96
C GLN A 255 -15.55 7.51 -17.25
N LEU A 256 -15.12 6.25 -17.12
CA LEU A 256 -14.91 5.36 -18.27
C LEU A 256 -16.21 5.02 -19.00
N GLY A 257 -17.31 4.89 -18.26
CA GLY A 257 -18.66 4.72 -18.83
C GLY A 257 -19.08 5.88 -19.74
N ARG A 258 -18.65 7.12 -19.45
CA ARG A 258 -18.96 8.31 -20.28
C ARG A 258 -18.37 8.21 -21.70
N ILE A 259 -17.33 7.40 -21.91
CA ILE A 259 -16.75 7.13 -23.24
C ILE A 259 -17.16 5.76 -23.80
N GLY A 260 -18.11 5.08 -23.15
CA GLY A 260 -18.69 3.80 -23.60
C GLY A 260 -18.06 2.54 -23.00
N ILE A 261 -17.02 2.65 -22.17
CA ILE A 261 -16.35 1.48 -21.58
C ILE A 261 -17.13 1.02 -20.34
N LYS A 262 -17.59 -0.23 -20.34
CA LYS A 262 -18.24 -0.82 -19.16
C LYS A 262 -17.17 -1.37 -18.21
N VAL A 263 -17.22 -0.95 -16.95
CA VAL A 263 -16.30 -1.42 -15.91
C VAL A 263 -17.07 -2.08 -14.77
N ASN A 264 -16.75 -3.35 -14.49
CA ASN A 264 -17.21 -4.08 -13.32
C ASN A 264 -16.21 -3.88 -12.17
N VAL A 265 -16.64 -3.24 -11.08
CA VAL A 265 -15.79 -3.02 -9.91
C VAL A 265 -15.95 -4.18 -8.94
N VAL A 266 -14.84 -4.89 -8.67
CA VAL A 266 -14.78 -6.01 -7.73
C VAL A 266 -14.06 -5.55 -6.47
N VAL A 267 -14.78 -5.53 -5.35
CA VAL A 267 -14.25 -5.12 -4.04
C VAL A 267 -13.72 -6.35 -3.31
N ASN A 268 -12.46 -6.31 -2.91
CA ASN A 268 -11.76 -7.41 -2.27
C ASN A 268 -11.38 -7.06 -0.82
N GLU A 269 -11.37 -8.06 0.08
CA GLU A 269 -10.59 -7.98 1.32
C GLU A 269 -9.09 -7.82 0.97
N TRP A 270 -8.32 -7.11 1.81
CA TRP A 270 -6.95 -6.73 1.50
C TRP A 270 -5.99 -7.90 1.25
N GLY A 271 -6.05 -8.96 2.07
CA GLY A 271 -5.29 -10.19 1.86
C GLY A 271 -5.60 -10.82 0.50
N THR A 272 -6.90 -10.97 0.20
CA THR A 272 -7.36 -11.50 -1.09
C THR A 272 -6.90 -10.61 -2.27
N HIS A 273 -6.97 -9.29 -2.12
CA HIS A 273 -6.52 -8.33 -3.13
C HIS A 273 -5.03 -8.49 -3.45
N LEU A 274 -4.19 -8.57 -2.40
CA LEU A 274 -2.76 -8.80 -2.55
C LEU A 274 -2.44 -10.16 -3.18
N ASP A 275 -3.17 -11.21 -2.80
CA ASP A 275 -2.96 -12.54 -3.36
C ASP A 275 -3.31 -12.59 -4.86
N LYS A 276 -4.38 -11.90 -5.27
CA LYS A 276 -4.71 -11.73 -6.70
C LYS A 276 -3.60 -11.02 -7.46
N ILE A 277 -3.01 -9.96 -6.88
CA ILE A 277 -1.91 -9.22 -7.51
C ILE A 277 -0.65 -10.10 -7.63
N LYS A 278 -0.25 -10.75 -6.54
CA LYS A 278 0.94 -11.62 -6.48
C LYS A 278 0.84 -12.77 -7.48
N ASN A 279 -0.33 -13.41 -7.55
CA ASN A 279 -0.58 -14.55 -8.42
C ASN A 279 -1.02 -14.15 -9.84
N ARG A 280 -1.08 -12.83 -10.13
CA ARG A 280 -1.48 -12.28 -11.43
C ARG A 280 -2.87 -12.73 -11.89
N THR A 281 -3.81 -12.84 -10.94
CA THR A 281 -5.21 -13.24 -11.16
C THR A 281 -6.20 -12.09 -10.98
N THR A 282 -5.73 -10.84 -10.99
CA THR A 282 -6.60 -9.65 -11.07
C THR A 282 -7.32 -9.56 -12.43
N GLY A 283 -8.35 -8.72 -12.48
CA GLY A 283 -9.04 -8.25 -13.66
C GLY A 283 -8.14 -7.46 -14.62
N ASP A 284 -8.73 -6.63 -15.46
CA ASP A 284 -8.00 -5.84 -16.45
C ASP A 284 -7.29 -4.65 -15.80
N MET A 285 -7.78 -4.22 -14.64
CA MET A 285 -7.25 -3.11 -13.85
C MET A 285 -7.28 -3.46 -12.36
N PHE A 286 -6.41 -2.84 -11.57
CA PHE A 286 -6.51 -2.89 -10.12
C PHE A 286 -6.06 -1.58 -9.47
N PHE A 287 -6.66 -1.23 -8.35
CA PHE A 287 -6.25 -0.08 -7.53
C PHE A 287 -5.21 -0.52 -6.48
N LEU A 288 -4.10 0.21 -6.37
CA LEU A 288 -3.05 -0.04 -5.39
C LEU A 288 -2.36 1.26 -4.97
N GLY A 289 -1.66 1.22 -3.83
CA GLY A 289 -0.75 2.27 -3.40
C GLY A 289 0.05 1.88 -2.18
#